data_AF-A0A812RB17-F1
#
_entry.id   AF-A0A812RB17-F1
#
_cell.length_a   1.000
_cell.length_b   1.000
_cell.length_c   1.000
_cell.angle_alpha   90.00
_cell.angle_beta   90.00
_cell.angle_gamma   90.00
#
_symmetry.space_group_name_H-M   'P 1'
#
loop_
_entity.id
_entity.type
_entity.pdbx_description
1 polymer ?
#
loop_
_entity_poly.entity_id
_entity_poly.type
_entity_poly.pdbx_seq_one_letter_code
_entity_poly.pdbx_strand_id
1 'polypeptide(L)'
;MVEEEGRLMKQMAAFLRHKGLRSMQSDGYALVDDLAKACHADPEDVLEAARTPGKQRFQTLNDGSRFWIRATHGHSLKSVDATKGGLYTEIKNALPLLVHAVAGDSLPIILANGISRNGKPHMLFADSDEEPVLSLGFQDSCNILVYINMAKALFAGIPFSRAPDGMVVSPGITERRRRKTEKIGTIPADFILRVVHRYGASREEVWLPGRGKGQAKGKGGPGNQKQQTLPLTGIPNIIAETLDGNADVVLQPMPAAAKDVQQIEAQLRQEQEQSQQRQLQQRQQMLQAQIQQIQQQQQQMQEQVRMAQLLELNQLRLQQSQLQQAQQQMMFQQQQQHHQVMQRNTSANPQVDPNQSRLAMLQEAAQEVHHLTRQLEEATAVLSTQGLATEGSVPLCCCCGDLSGLCSGPGQGLSQSASMPAAPLSDLVRSLPVS
;
A
#
# COMPACT_ATOMS: atom_id res chain seq x y z
N MET A 1 -27.30 5.29 -14.96
CA MET A 1 -26.45 4.24 -14.36
C MET A 1 -25.34 4.85 -13.50
N VAL A 2 -24.43 5.69 -14.04
CA VAL A 2 -23.34 6.32 -13.26
C VAL A 2 -23.82 7.18 -12.06
N GLU A 3 -24.96 7.87 -12.20
CA GLU A 3 -25.51 8.70 -11.11
C GLU A 3 -26.10 7.88 -9.95
N GLU A 4 -26.72 6.74 -10.25
CA GLU A 4 -27.32 5.86 -9.24
C GLU A 4 -26.24 5.10 -8.45
N GLU A 5 -25.21 4.60 -9.12
CA GLU A 5 -24.05 3.97 -8.48
C GLU A 5 -23.31 4.95 -7.56
N GLY A 6 -23.11 6.19 -8.01
CA GLY A 6 -22.53 7.25 -7.20
C GLY A 6 -23.37 7.63 -5.97
N ARG A 7 -24.71 7.50 -6.06
CA ARG A 7 -25.63 7.72 -4.93
C ARG A 7 -25.52 6.58 -3.92
N LEU A 8 -25.50 5.34 -4.38
CA LEU A 8 -25.34 4.15 -3.53
C LEU A 8 -24.01 4.19 -2.76
N MET A 9 -22.88 4.44 -3.43
CA MET A 9 -21.57 4.56 -2.77
C MET A 9 -21.53 5.63 -1.68
N LYS A 10 -22.22 6.77 -1.89
CA LYS A 10 -22.33 7.83 -0.88
C LYS A 10 -23.16 7.39 0.33
N GLN A 11 -24.25 6.67 0.11
CA GLN A 11 -25.07 6.10 1.17
C GLN A 11 -24.29 5.04 1.96
N MET A 12 -23.61 4.12 1.27
CA MET A 12 -22.73 3.12 1.87
C MET A 12 -21.68 3.77 2.76
N ALA A 13 -20.96 4.78 2.24
CA ALA A 13 -19.97 5.50 3.01
C ALA A 13 -20.58 6.22 4.23
N ALA A 14 -21.80 6.77 4.11
CA ALA A 14 -22.47 7.41 5.23
C ALA A 14 -22.79 6.42 6.36
N PHE A 15 -23.29 5.22 6.05
CA PHE A 15 -23.55 4.18 7.06
C PHE A 15 -22.26 3.63 7.65
N LEU A 16 -21.29 3.28 6.81
CA LEU A 16 -20.04 2.67 7.25
C LEU A 16 -19.13 3.64 8.05
N ARG A 17 -19.20 4.95 7.81
CA ARG A 17 -18.30 5.93 8.46
C ARG A 17 -18.96 6.77 9.56
N HIS A 18 -20.27 7.02 9.48
CA HIS A 18 -20.91 8.07 10.27
C HIS A 18 -22.17 7.62 11.02
N LYS A 19 -23.07 6.84 10.39
CA LYS A 19 -24.34 6.45 11.01
C LYS A 19 -24.24 5.15 11.83
N GLY A 20 -23.40 4.23 11.38
CA GLY A 20 -23.28 2.89 11.96
C GLY A 20 -24.41 1.96 11.53
N LEU A 21 -24.20 0.66 11.78
CA LEU A 21 -25.15 -0.42 11.55
C LEU A 21 -25.20 -1.30 12.81
N ARG A 22 -26.28 -2.08 12.99
CA ARG A 22 -26.42 -2.95 14.16
C ARG A 22 -25.36 -4.06 14.16
N SER A 23 -25.03 -4.61 13.00
CA SER A 23 -23.99 -5.63 12.82
C SER A 23 -22.57 -5.07 12.78
N MET A 24 -22.37 -3.76 12.97
CA MET A 24 -21.06 -3.14 12.88
C MET A 24 -20.17 -3.56 14.05
N GLN A 25 -19.02 -4.15 13.70
CA GLN A 25 -18.00 -4.61 14.61
C GLN A 25 -16.97 -3.51 14.91
N SER A 26 -16.12 -3.75 15.91
CA SER A 26 -15.10 -2.80 16.34
C SER A 26 -14.01 -2.54 15.31
N ASP A 27 -13.78 -3.47 14.39
CA ASP A 27 -12.82 -3.35 13.27
C ASP A 27 -13.43 -2.68 12.01
N GLY A 28 -14.68 -2.24 12.12
CA GLY A 28 -15.42 -1.54 11.07
C GLY A 28 -16.22 -2.44 10.12
N TYR A 29 -16.11 -3.77 10.20
CA TYR A 29 -16.90 -4.67 9.37
C TYR A 29 -18.37 -4.69 9.80
N ALA A 30 -19.26 -4.71 8.81
CA ALA A 30 -20.69 -4.91 9.00
C ALA A 30 -21.21 -5.90 7.94
N LEU A 31 -22.35 -6.54 8.22
CA LEU A 31 -22.97 -7.47 7.28
C LEU A 31 -23.46 -6.72 6.04
N VAL A 32 -23.20 -7.27 4.85
CA VAL A 32 -23.66 -6.71 3.59
C VAL A 32 -25.19 -6.64 3.56
N ASP A 33 -25.89 -7.67 4.05
CA ASP A 33 -27.36 -7.70 4.08
C ASP A 33 -27.96 -6.55 4.90
N ASP A 34 -27.33 -6.19 6.02
CA ASP A 34 -27.80 -5.08 6.86
C ASP A 34 -27.55 -3.74 6.20
N LEU A 35 -26.40 -3.59 5.51
CA LEU A 35 -26.09 -2.38 4.76
C LEU A 35 -27.04 -2.23 3.55
N ALA A 36 -27.30 -3.32 2.82
CA ALA A 36 -28.21 -3.36 1.69
C ALA A 36 -29.62 -2.91 2.08
N LYS A 37 -30.15 -3.45 3.20
CA LYS A 37 -31.43 -3.02 3.78
C LYS A 37 -31.44 -1.54 4.16
N ALA A 38 -30.34 -1.02 4.72
CA ALA A 38 -30.24 0.38 5.13
C ALA A 38 -30.11 1.34 3.94
N CYS A 39 -29.51 0.90 2.84
CA CYS A 39 -29.39 1.65 1.59
C CYS A 39 -30.62 1.51 0.68
N HIS A 40 -31.53 0.57 0.96
CA HIS A 40 -32.61 0.16 0.06
C HIS A 40 -32.09 -0.32 -1.30
N ALA A 41 -31.05 -1.16 -1.29
CA ALA A 41 -30.41 -1.73 -2.47
C ALA A 41 -30.30 -3.25 -2.32
N ASP A 42 -30.04 -3.96 -3.42
CA ASP A 42 -29.77 -5.40 -3.37
C ASP A 42 -28.34 -5.67 -2.86
N PRO A 43 -28.10 -6.78 -2.12
CA PRO A 43 -26.77 -7.14 -1.63
C PRO A 43 -25.71 -7.26 -2.73
N GLU A 44 -26.10 -7.73 -3.92
CA GLU A 44 -25.20 -7.86 -5.05
C GLU A 44 -24.76 -6.49 -5.58
N ASP A 45 -25.68 -5.52 -5.68
CA ASP A 45 -25.35 -4.13 -6.08
C ASP A 45 -24.36 -3.49 -5.09
N VAL A 46 -24.50 -3.78 -3.79
CA VAL A 46 -23.57 -3.31 -2.76
C VAL A 46 -22.19 -3.92 -2.94
N LEU A 47 -22.10 -5.22 -3.27
CA LEU A 47 -20.84 -5.91 -3.54
C LEU A 47 -20.19 -5.43 -4.84
N GLU A 48 -20.98 -5.21 -5.88
CA GLU A 48 -20.52 -4.67 -7.17
C GLU A 48 -19.98 -3.24 -7.00
N ALA A 49 -20.75 -2.36 -6.35
CA ALA A 49 -20.33 -0.98 -6.06
C ALA A 49 -19.07 -0.91 -5.18
N ALA A 50 -18.83 -1.93 -4.34
CA ALA A 50 -17.61 -2.04 -3.55
C ALA A 50 -16.39 -2.47 -4.38
N ARG A 51 -16.61 -3.18 -5.50
CA ARG A 51 -15.56 -3.66 -6.43
C ARG A 51 -15.23 -2.63 -7.52
N THR A 52 -16.05 -1.58 -7.69
CA THR A 52 -15.84 -0.57 -8.73
C THR A 52 -14.42 0.04 -8.67
N PRO A 53 -13.63 -0.10 -9.75
CA PRO A 53 -12.26 0.38 -9.77
C PRO A 53 -12.18 1.92 -9.71
N GLY A 54 -11.08 2.43 -9.15
CA GLY A 54 -10.77 3.87 -9.11
C GLY A 54 -11.03 4.55 -7.76
N LYS A 55 -11.82 3.95 -6.87
CA LYS A 55 -12.04 4.43 -5.49
C LYS A 55 -12.21 3.24 -4.55
N GLN A 56 -11.11 2.59 -4.17
CA GLN A 56 -11.07 1.49 -3.19
C GLN A 56 -11.46 1.98 -1.78
N ARG A 57 -12.71 2.43 -1.61
CA ARG A 57 -13.25 3.04 -0.39
C ARG A 57 -13.74 2.00 0.60
N PHE A 58 -13.96 0.79 0.11
CA PHE A 58 -14.56 -0.31 0.83
C PHE A 58 -13.71 -1.55 0.68
N GLN A 59 -13.72 -2.38 1.72
CA GLN A 59 -13.11 -3.70 1.70
C GLN A 59 -14.20 -4.70 2.03
N THR A 60 -14.30 -5.74 1.21
CA THR A 60 -15.22 -6.85 1.43
C THR A 60 -14.47 -8.07 1.94
N LEU A 61 -15.16 -8.91 2.70
CA LEU A 61 -14.66 -10.17 3.24
C LEU A 61 -15.78 -11.21 3.14
N ASN A 62 -15.45 -12.42 2.72
CA ASN A 62 -16.34 -13.56 2.76
C ASN A 62 -15.78 -14.59 3.74
N ASP A 63 -16.55 -14.93 4.77
CA ASP A 63 -16.17 -15.92 5.79
C ASP A 63 -16.64 -17.34 5.46
N GLY A 64 -17.18 -17.56 4.25
CA GLY A 64 -17.78 -18.80 3.77
C GLY A 64 -19.29 -18.90 4.04
N SER A 65 -19.81 -18.13 5.00
CA SER A 65 -21.22 -18.09 5.34
C SER A 65 -21.90 -16.79 4.92
N ARG A 66 -21.21 -15.66 5.08
CA ARG A 66 -21.76 -14.31 4.93
C ARG A 66 -20.72 -13.37 4.33
N PHE A 67 -21.25 -12.35 3.65
CA PHE A 67 -20.44 -11.24 3.17
C PHE A 67 -20.42 -10.10 4.19
N TRP A 68 -19.21 -9.61 4.42
CA TRP A 68 -18.90 -8.48 5.28
C TRP A 68 -18.30 -7.36 4.47
N ILE A 69 -18.54 -6.12 4.89
CA ILE A 69 -18.02 -4.92 4.25
C ILE A 69 -17.63 -3.88 5.29
N ARG A 70 -16.53 -3.17 5.05
CA ARG A 70 -16.11 -2.01 5.85
C ARG A 70 -15.63 -0.87 4.97
N ALA A 71 -15.58 0.34 5.51
CA ALA A 71 -14.83 1.42 4.88
C ALA A 71 -13.32 1.27 5.18
N THR A 72 -12.48 1.63 4.22
CA THR A 72 -11.00 1.54 4.37
C THR A 72 -10.45 2.67 5.25
N HIS A 73 -11.07 3.85 5.20
CA HIS A 73 -10.71 5.02 6.00
C HIS A 73 -11.93 5.91 6.30
N GLY A 74 -11.71 6.96 7.08
CA GLY A 74 -12.66 8.07 7.24
C GLY A 74 -13.78 7.84 8.25
N HIS A 75 -13.66 6.83 9.12
CA HIS A 75 -14.59 6.59 10.22
C HIS A 75 -14.69 7.80 11.15
N SER A 76 -15.87 8.02 11.72
CA SER A 76 -16.11 8.98 12.81
C SER A 76 -16.89 8.33 13.97
N LEU A 77 -17.27 7.06 13.80
CA LEU A 77 -17.99 6.28 14.79
C LEU A 77 -17.07 5.92 15.94
N LYS A 78 -17.55 6.15 17.18
CA LYS A 78 -16.81 5.78 18.40
C LYS A 78 -16.76 4.26 18.62
N SER A 79 -17.70 3.52 18.02
CA SER A 79 -17.76 2.06 18.09
C SER A 79 -16.69 1.37 17.26
N VAL A 80 -16.14 2.06 16.25
CA VAL A 80 -15.05 1.54 15.42
C VAL A 80 -13.73 1.98 16.03
N ASP A 81 -12.98 1.01 16.53
CA ASP A 81 -11.64 1.21 17.05
C ASP A 81 -10.62 0.99 15.93
N ALA A 82 -10.24 2.07 15.28
CA ALA A 82 -9.25 2.04 14.20
C ALA A 82 -7.85 1.54 14.63
N THR A 83 -7.57 1.47 15.94
CA THR A 83 -6.31 0.91 16.47
C THR A 83 -6.42 -0.59 16.81
N LYS A 84 -7.63 -1.16 16.84
CA LYS A 84 -7.86 -2.59 17.08
C LYS A 84 -8.41 -3.27 15.83
N GLY A 85 -8.09 -4.57 15.65
CA GLY A 85 -8.64 -5.36 14.54
C GLY A 85 -7.96 -5.16 13.18
N GLY A 86 -6.70 -4.70 13.17
CA GLY A 86 -5.86 -4.71 11.95
C GLY A 86 -6.37 -3.81 10.81
N LEU A 87 -7.15 -2.77 11.12
CA LEU A 87 -7.62 -1.82 10.10
C LEU A 87 -6.45 -1.04 9.48
N TYR A 88 -5.47 -0.67 10.31
CA TYR A 88 -4.29 0.10 9.90
C TYR A 88 -2.98 -0.60 10.25
N THR A 89 -2.00 -0.51 9.35
CA THR A 89 -0.65 -1.04 9.55
C THR A 89 0.30 0.09 9.93
N GLU A 90 1.00 -0.01 11.06
CA GLU A 90 1.91 1.04 11.52
C GLU A 90 3.06 1.30 10.51
N ILE A 91 3.36 2.57 10.28
CA ILE A 91 4.50 3.00 9.44
C ILE A 91 5.63 3.48 10.35
N LYS A 92 6.71 2.69 10.42
CA LYS A 92 7.88 2.98 11.27
C LYS A 92 8.93 3.86 10.58
N ASN A 93 9.03 3.76 9.25
CA ASN A 93 10.00 4.50 8.45
C ASN A 93 9.28 5.59 7.67
N ALA A 94 9.87 6.79 7.64
CA ALA A 94 9.30 7.91 6.92
C ALA A 94 9.19 7.60 5.42
N LEU A 95 8.01 7.89 4.85
CA LEU A 95 7.83 7.83 3.41
C LEU A 95 8.53 9.04 2.75
N PRO A 96 8.98 8.91 1.48
CA PRO A 96 9.62 10.01 0.76
C PRO A 96 8.74 11.25 0.63
N LEU A 97 7.43 11.04 0.58
CA LEU A 97 6.43 12.06 0.36
C LEU A 97 5.21 11.80 1.24
N LEU A 98 4.65 12.86 1.80
CA LEU A 98 3.39 12.83 2.55
C LEU A 98 2.64 14.15 2.33
N VAL A 99 1.43 14.06 1.80
CA VAL A 99 0.64 15.21 1.38
C VAL A 99 -0.76 15.17 1.96
N HIS A 100 -1.22 16.33 2.44
CA HIS A 100 -2.60 16.55 2.85
C HIS A 100 -3.25 17.56 1.90
N ALA A 101 -4.36 17.19 1.26
CA ALA A 101 -5.10 18.15 0.43
C ALA A 101 -6.20 18.83 1.25
N VAL A 102 -6.30 20.16 1.10
CA VAL A 102 -7.27 21.01 1.80
C VAL A 102 -7.88 22.04 0.87
N ALA A 103 -9.02 22.60 1.28
CA ALA A 103 -9.60 23.76 0.60
C ALA A 103 -8.78 25.02 0.94
N GLY A 104 -8.66 25.94 -0.04
CA GLY A 104 -7.93 27.20 0.12
C GLY A 104 -8.26 27.98 1.39
N ASP A 105 -9.53 28.07 1.76
CA ASP A 105 -9.99 28.80 2.95
C ASP A 105 -9.49 28.20 4.27
N SER A 106 -9.09 26.93 4.27
CA SER A 106 -8.53 26.26 5.45
C SER A 106 -7.05 26.58 5.67
N LEU A 107 -6.35 27.08 4.66
CA LEU A 107 -4.91 27.27 4.70
C LEU A 107 -4.46 28.23 5.83
N PRO A 108 -5.05 29.42 6.03
CA PRO A 108 -4.65 30.32 7.12
C PRO A 108 -4.78 29.66 8.50
N ILE A 109 -5.81 28.85 8.70
CA ILE A 109 -6.07 28.14 9.96
C ILE A 109 -5.00 27.06 10.18
N ILE A 110 -4.64 26.33 9.14
CA ILE A 110 -3.63 25.27 9.17
C ILE A 110 -2.24 25.85 9.43
N LEU A 111 -1.89 26.98 8.81
CA LEU A 111 -0.61 27.65 9.06
C LEU A 111 -0.53 28.20 10.49
N ALA A 112 -1.66 28.64 11.07
CA ALA A 112 -1.68 29.15 12.43
C ALA A 112 -1.71 28.05 13.51
N ASN A 113 -2.43 26.95 13.28
CA ASN A 113 -2.74 25.96 14.32
C ASN A 113 -2.24 24.54 14.02
N GLY A 114 -1.67 24.30 12.84
CA GLY A 114 -1.37 22.97 12.33
C GLY A 114 -2.59 22.25 11.73
N ILE A 115 -2.35 21.06 11.21
CA ILE A 115 -3.40 20.19 10.67
C ILE A 115 -4.07 19.47 11.85
N SER A 116 -5.39 19.52 11.90
CA SER A 116 -6.19 18.97 12.98
C SER A 116 -7.08 17.85 12.45
N ARG A 117 -7.31 16.82 13.27
CA ARG A 117 -8.28 15.76 12.95
C ARG A 117 -9.74 16.23 12.90
N ASN A 118 -10.04 17.47 13.33
CA ASN A 118 -11.36 18.10 13.25
C ASN A 118 -12.49 17.19 13.78
N GLY A 119 -12.26 16.56 14.95
CA GLY A 119 -13.22 15.65 15.59
C GLY A 119 -13.27 14.24 14.99
N LYS A 120 -12.59 13.98 13.88
CA LYS A 120 -12.37 12.62 13.34
C LYS A 120 -11.30 11.91 14.17
N PRO A 121 -11.26 10.57 14.17
CA PRO A 121 -10.23 9.81 14.85
C PRO A 121 -8.84 10.04 14.24
N HIS A 122 -8.77 10.15 12.90
CA HIS A 122 -7.51 10.29 12.15
C HIS A 122 -7.62 11.37 11.06
N MET A 123 -6.50 12.05 10.80
CA MET A 123 -6.24 12.83 9.59
C MET A 123 -5.82 11.88 8.45
N LEU A 124 -6.10 12.28 7.20
CA LEU A 124 -5.83 11.49 6.00
C LEU A 124 -4.77 12.17 5.13
N PHE A 125 -3.84 11.40 4.60
CA PHE A 125 -2.71 11.83 3.80
C PHE A 125 -2.49 10.88 2.62
N ALA A 126 -1.93 11.38 1.53
CA ALA A 126 -1.44 10.58 0.42
C ALA A 126 0.09 10.53 0.45
N ASP A 127 0.67 9.43 -0.03
CA ASP A 127 2.11 9.26 -0.25
C ASP A 127 2.55 9.66 -1.67
N SER A 128 1.62 10.15 -2.47
CA SER A 128 1.82 10.69 -3.81
C SER A 128 0.99 11.96 -3.96
N ASP A 129 1.49 12.91 -4.75
CA ASP A 129 0.76 14.10 -5.15
C ASP A 129 0.11 13.95 -6.55
N GLU A 130 0.07 12.73 -7.11
CA GLU A 130 -0.58 12.43 -8.39
C GLU A 130 -2.11 12.24 -8.26
N GLU A 131 -2.88 12.68 -9.27
CA GLU A 131 -4.35 12.69 -9.24
C GLU A 131 -5.03 11.33 -9.03
N PRO A 132 -4.52 10.19 -9.55
CA PRO A 132 -5.11 8.88 -9.25
C PRO A 132 -5.08 8.55 -7.75
N VAL A 133 -4.06 9.02 -7.01
CA VAL A 133 -3.94 8.77 -5.57
C VAL A 133 -4.70 9.83 -4.77
N LEU A 134 -4.59 11.11 -5.13
CA LEU A 134 -5.28 12.19 -4.42
C LEU A 134 -6.80 12.03 -4.45
N SER A 135 -7.36 11.56 -5.57
CA SER A 135 -8.81 11.36 -5.73
C SER A 135 -9.40 10.22 -4.90
N LEU A 136 -8.57 9.33 -4.31
CA LEU A 136 -9.02 8.28 -3.41
C LEU A 136 -9.55 8.85 -2.08
N GLY A 137 -8.88 9.88 -1.57
CA GLY A 137 -9.15 10.43 -0.24
C GLY A 137 -9.63 11.88 -0.20
N PHE A 138 -9.33 12.67 -1.24
CA PHE A 138 -9.57 14.10 -1.24
C PHE A 138 -10.63 14.50 -2.27
N GLN A 139 -11.44 15.50 -1.91
CA GLN A 139 -12.44 16.06 -2.80
C GLN A 139 -11.78 16.99 -3.82
N ASP A 140 -12.45 17.26 -4.94
CA ASP A 140 -11.94 18.18 -5.97
C ASP A 140 -11.88 19.63 -5.47
N SER A 141 -12.69 19.98 -4.47
CA SER A 141 -12.61 21.28 -3.79
C SER A 141 -11.33 21.44 -2.94
N CYS A 142 -10.62 20.35 -2.62
CA CYS A 142 -9.33 20.39 -1.96
C CYS A 142 -8.23 20.74 -2.96
N ASN A 143 -8.12 22.04 -3.26
CA ASN A 143 -7.27 22.61 -4.28
C ASN A 143 -5.86 23.02 -3.80
N ILE A 144 -5.54 22.81 -2.52
CA ILE A 144 -4.24 23.10 -1.91
C ILE A 144 -3.61 21.81 -1.39
N LEU A 145 -2.34 21.58 -1.71
CA LEU A 145 -1.54 20.46 -1.20
C LEU A 145 -0.55 20.96 -0.15
N VAL A 146 -0.61 20.36 1.03
CA VAL A 146 0.26 20.64 2.17
C VAL A 146 1.22 19.47 2.36
N TYR A 147 2.51 19.72 2.12
CA TYR A 147 3.56 18.70 2.22
C TYR A 147 4.06 18.62 3.65
N ILE A 148 4.17 17.41 4.19
CA ILE A 148 4.52 17.16 5.58
C ILE A 148 5.88 16.48 5.69
N ASN A 149 6.70 16.98 6.60
CA ASN A 149 7.95 16.35 7.02
C ASN A 149 7.64 15.16 7.92
N MET A 150 7.32 14.02 7.31
CA MET A 150 6.98 12.80 8.02
C MET A 150 8.11 12.31 8.92
N ALA A 151 9.38 12.41 8.48
CA ALA A 151 10.53 12.01 9.28
C ALA A 151 10.63 12.82 10.58
N LYS A 152 10.50 14.15 10.49
CA LYS A 152 10.49 15.02 11.67
C LYS A 152 9.31 14.72 12.58
N ALA A 153 8.13 14.43 12.01
CA ALA A 153 6.93 14.11 12.78
C ALA A 153 7.05 12.76 13.51
N LEU A 154 7.54 11.71 12.84
CA LEU A 154 7.82 10.40 13.44
C LEU A 154 8.87 10.48 14.54
N PHE A 155 9.97 11.21 14.30
CA PHE A 155 11.00 11.45 15.33
C PHE A 155 10.42 12.19 16.53
N ALA A 156 9.51 13.13 16.28
CA ALA A 156 8.73 13.78 17.31
C ALA A 156 7.61 12.89 17.85
N GLY A 157 7.58 11.56 17.65
CA GLY A 157 6.62 10.64 18.26
C GLY A 157 5.16 10.82 17.80
N ILE A 158 4.92 11.39 16.62
CA ILE A 158 3.60 11.43 15.98
C ILE A 158 3.45 10.16 15.14
N PRO A 159 2.52 9.25 15.46
CA PRO A 159 2.39 7.99 14.75
C PRO A 159 1.68 8.18 13.40
N PHE A 160 2.03 7.32 12.45
CA PHE A 160 1.38 7.20 11.14
C PHE A 160 1.09 5.73 10.84
N SER A 161 0.04 5.48 10.09
CA SER A 161 -0.33 4.12 9.68
C SER A 161 -0.88 4.11 8.26
N ARG A 162 -0.80 2.96 7.61
CA ARG A 162 -1.29 2.71 6.25
C ARG A 162 -2.69 2.10 6.33
N ALA A 163 -3.62 2.68 5.59
CA ALA A 163 -4.95 2.12 5.37
C ALA A 163 -4.94 1.08 4.23
N PRO A 164 -5.94 0.18 4.16
CA PRO A 164 -5.94 -0.90 3.17
C PRO A 164 -5.98 -0.42 1.72
N ASP A 165 -6.44 0.81 1.49
CA ASP A 165 -6.48 1.46 0.18
C ASP A 165 -5.20 2.24 -0.17
N GLY A 166 -4.16 2.09 0.63
CA GLY A 166 -2.87 2.75 0.44
C GLY A 166 -2.79 4.17 1.00
N MET A 167 -3.89 4.75 1.48
CA MET A 167 -3.85 6.06 2.11
C MET A 167 -3.09 6.00 3.44
N VAL A 168 -2.50 7.12 3.83
CA VAL A 168 -1.79 7.26 5.11
C VAL A 168 -2.70 7.99 6.10
N VAL A 169 -2.75 7.52 7.33
CA VAL A 169 -3.56 8.10 8.41
C VAL A 169 -2.70 8.44 9.61
N SER A 170 -3.09 9.47 10.35
CA SER A 170 -2.44 9.81 11.62
C SER A 170 -3.46 10.33 12.63
N PRO A 171 -3.42 9.89 13.90
CA PRO A 171 -4.21 10.50 14.96
C PRO A 171 -3.65 11.87 15.37
N GLY A 172 -2.47 12.26 14.89
CA GLY A 172 -1.72 13.42 15.36
C GLY A 172 -1.05 13.16 16.71
N ILE A 173 -0.75 14.23 17.44
CA ILE A 173 -0.22 14.12 18.79
C ILE A 173 -1.21 13.37 19.69
N THR A 174 -0.80 12.24 20.26
CA THR A 174 -1.64 11.40 21.13
C THR A 174 -1.45 11.72 22.62
N GLU A 175 -0.28 12.23 23.00
CA GLU A 175 0.08 12.51 24.39
C GLU A 175 0.22 14.01 24.67
N ARG A 176 -0.07 14.42 25.91
CA ARG A 176 0.16 15.81 26.33
C ARG A 176 1.65 16.13 26.30
N ARG A 177 2.00 17.22 25.62
CA ARG A 177 3.38 17.72 25.55
C ARG A 177 3.57 18.99 26.37
N ARG A 178 4.84 19.28 26.69
CA ARG A 178 5.23 20.41 27.55
C ARG A 178 4.86 21.78 26.95
N ARG A 179 4.74 21.89 25.62
CA ARG A 179 4.43 23.16 24.96
C ARG A 179 2.94 23.40 24.88
N LYS A 180 2.50 24.60 25.30
CA LYS A 180 1.09 25.03 25.27
C LYS A 180 0.49 25.07 23.85
N THR A 181 1.34 25.14 22.81
CA THR A 181 0.94 25.16 21.40
C THR A 181 0.66 23.78 20.82
N GLU A 182 1.10 22.70 21.47
CA GLU A 182 0.97 21.33 20.98
C GLU A 182 -0.34 20.70 21.49
N LYS A 183 -1.37 20.73 20.63
CA LYS A 183 -2.71 20.21 20.94
C LYS A 183 -2.82 18.73 20.56
N ILE A 184 -3.47 17.93 21.40
CA ILE A 184 -3.81 16.54 21.07
C ILE A 184 -4.65 16.50 19.79
N GLY A 185 -4.37 15.54 18.93
CA GLY A 185 -5.11 15.36 17.68
C GLY A 185 -4.64 16.27 16.54
N THR A 186 -3.46 16.88 16.67
CA THR A 186 -2.93 17.82 15.67
C THR A 186 -1.52 17.45 15.22
N ILE A 187 -1.17 17.86 14.00
CA ILE A 187 0.20 17.95 13.48
C ILE A 187 0.56 19.44 13.40
N PRO A 188 1.45 19.95 14.25
CA PRO A 188 1.87 21.34 14.25
C PRO A 188 2.37 21.85 12.89
N ALA A 189 2.19 23.15 12.64
CA ALA A 189 2.63 23.79 11.40
C ALA A 189 4.15 23.69 11.17
N ASP A 190 4.95 23.52 12.23
CA ASP A 190 6.41 23.31 12.17
C ASP A 190 6.84 22.04 11.40
N PHE A 191 5.90 21.13 11.12
CA PHE A 191 6.13 19.95 10.30
C PHE A 191 5.77 20.16 8.82
N ILE A 192 5.21 21.31 8.43
CA ILE A 192 4.88 21.62 7.03
C ILE A 192 6.15 22.01 6.29
N LEU A 193 6.44 21.30 5.18
CA LEU A 193 7.58 21.56 4.31
C LEU A 193 7.30 22.68 3.32
N ARG A 194 6.13 22.62 2.66
CA ARG A 194 5.69 23.57 1.64
C ARG A 194 4.21 23.42 1.38
N VAL A 195 3.63 24.42 0.74
CA VAL A 195 2.24 24.42 0.28
C VAL A 195 2.20 24.84 -1.18
N VAL A 196 1.46 24.10 -2.00
CA VAL A 196 1.32 24.37 -3.44
C VAL A 196 -0.15 24.24 -3.86
N HIS A 197 -0.49 24.82 -5.00
CA HIS A 197 -1.77 24.51 -5.66
C HIS A 197 -1.78 23.07 -6.20
N ARG A 198 -2.88 22.36 -6.01
CA ARG A 198 -3.10 21.01 -6.56
C ARG A 198 -3.17 21.04 -8.09
N TYR A 199 -3.87 22.05 -8.62
CA TYR A 199 -4.12 22.24 -10.04
C TYR A 199 -3.21 23.33 -10.61
N GLY A 200 -2.76 23.16 -11.85
CA GLY A 200 -1.92 24.11 -12.58
C GLY A 200 -0.60 23.48 -13.07
N ALA A 201 -0.16 23.86 -14.27
CA ALA A 201 0.98 23.24 -14.96
C ALA A 201 2.32 23.34 -14.20
N SER A 202 2.47 24.32 -13.32
CA SER A 202 3.69 24.55 -12.53
C SER A 202 3.53 24.25 -11.03
N ARG A 203 2.34 23.85 -10.55
CA ARG A 203 1.99 23.76 -9.12
C ARG A 203 2.60 24.91 -8.30
N GLU A 204 2.11 26.12 -8.55
CA GLU A 204 2.65 27.34 -7.94
C GLU A 204 2.76 27.23 -6.42
N GLU A 205 3.91 27.65 -5.90
CA GLU A 205 4.19 27.63 -4.46
C GLU A 205 3.39 28.72 -3.76
N VAL A 206 2.50 28.30 -2.87
CA VAL A 206 1.66 29.19 -2.06
C VAL A 206 2.39 29.62 -0.80
N TRP A 207 3.22 28.73 -0.23
CA TRP A 207 3.93 29.00 1.01
C TRP A 207 5.18 28.13 1.21
N LEU A 208 6.21 28.73 1.81
CA LEU A 208 7.43 28.07 2.30
C LEU A 208 7.80 28.55 3.72
N PRO A 209 8.33 27.67 4.58
CA PRO A 209 8.83 28.07 5.88
C PRO A 209 10.00 29.07 5.73
N GLY A 210 9.92 30.20 6.43
CA GLY A 210 10.99 31.22 6.47
C GLY A 210 10.90 32.35 5.44
N ARG A 211 10.07 32.26 4.38
CA ARG A 211 9.79 33.41 3.49
C ARG A 211 8.64 34.26 4.03
N GLY A 212 8.87 34.94 5.14
CA GLY A 212 7.91 35.88 5.74
C GLY A 212 8.35 37.33 5.58
N LYS A 213 8.46 37.88 4.36
CA LYS A 213 8.48 39.34 4.12
C LYS A 213 7.95 39.69 2.73
N GLY A 214 6.89 40.51 2.70
CA GLY A 214 6.62 41.47 1.64
C GLY A 214 5.61 41.09 0.55
N GLN A 215 4.31 41.10 0.86
CA GLN A 215 3.34 41.62 -0.11
C GLN A 215 2.64 42.82 0.51
N ALA A 216 3.01 43.98 -0.02
CA ALA A 216 2.35 45.25 0.21
C ALA A 216 0.90 45.17 -0.28
N LYS A 217 -0.01 45.67 0.55
CA LYS A 217 -1.43 45.87 0.20
C LYS A 217 -1.56 46.77 -1.03
N GLY A 218 -2.03 46.20 -2.14
CA GLY A 218 -2.64 46.95 -3.24
C GLY A 218 -4.04 47.42 -2.83
N LYS A 219 -4.30 48.72 -3.01
CA LYS A 219 -5.52 49.43 -2.64
C LYS A 219 -6.72 48.97 -3.48
N GLY A 220 -7.88 48.90 -2.83
CA GLY A 220 -9.20 48.81 -3.46
C GLY A 220 -10.31 48.88 -2.42
N GLY A 221 -10.73 50.09 -2.04
CA GLY A 221 -12.01 50.33 -1.35
C GLY A 221 -13.17 50.34 -2.36
N PRO A 222 -14.45 50.45 -1.94
CA PRO A 222 -14.89 51.41 -0.90
C PRO A 222 -15.95 50.89 0.11
N GLY A 223 -16.22 51.68 1.16
CA GLY A 223 -17.57 51.71 1.76
C GLY A 223 -17.71 51.56 3.28
N ASN A 224 -17.41 52.65 4.02
CA ASN A 224 -18.21 53.23 5.12
C ASN A 224 -18.49 52.41 6.41
N GLN A 225 -17.93 52.84 7.55
CA GLN A 225 -18.68 53.46 8.66
C GLN A 225 -17.80 53.82 9.88
N LYS A 226 -17.92 55.10 10.25
CA LYS A 226 -17.87 55.78 11.57
C LYS A 226 -16.86 55.35 12.66
N GLN A 227 -16.07 56.37 13.01
CA GLN A 227 -15.20 56.53 14.17
C GLN A 227 -15.95 56.46 15.52
N GLN A 228 -15.32 55.84 16.53
CA GLN A 228 -15.33 56.28 17.93
C GLN A 228 -13.94 56.01 18.57
N THR A 229 -13.27 57.13 18.89
CA THR A 229 -12.31 57.49 19.97
C THR A 229 -12.31 56.62 21.24
N LEU A 230 -11.29 56.42 22.10
CA LEU A 230 -9.98 57.01 22.53
C LEU A 230 -9.36 55.99 23.55
N PRO A 231 -8.27 56.24 24.33
CA PRO A 231 -6.97 56.86 24.08
C PRO A 231 -5.78 55.95 24.52
N LEU A 232 -4.56 56.23 24.04
CA LEU A 232 -3.32 55.87 24.74
C LEU A 232 -2.62 57.17 25.15
N THR A 233 -2.67 57.46 26.44
CA THR A 233 -1.88 58.48 27.14
C THR A 233 -0.50 57.90 27.47
N GLY A 234 0.57 58.71 27.35
CA GLY A 234 1.88 58.24 27.81
C GLY A 234 3.16 58.98 27.37
N ILE A 235 3.24 60.32 27.53
CA ILE A 235 4.47 61.07 27.96
C ILE A 235 5.51 61.37 26.85
N PRO A 236 6.20 62.54 26.83
CA PRO A 236 5.93 63.60 25.86
C PRO A 236 7.10 63.93 24.93
N ASN A 237 6.77 64.62 23.85
CA ASN A 237 7.72 65.20 22.90
C ASN A 237 8.11 66.60 23.40
N ILE A 238 9.39 66.85 23.69
CA ILE A 238 9.93 68.18 23.97
C ILE A 238 10.53 68.73 22.67
N ILE A 239 9.94 69.83 22.22
CA ILE A 239 10.25 70.64 21.03
C ILE A 239 11.61 71.33 21.24
N ALA A 240 12.55 71.11 20.33
CA ALA A 240 13.11 72.10 19.39
C ALA A 240 13.29 73.53 19.91
N GLU A 241 14.54 74.00 19.95
CA GLU A 241 14.91 75.40 19.77
C GLU A 241 16.41 75.49 19.50
N THR A 242 16.78 75.78 18.25
CA THR A 242 17.73 76.84 17.84
C THR A 242 18.05 76.70 16.35
N LEU A 243 17.47 77.60 15.56
CA LEU A 243 17.99 78.00 14.25
C LEU A 243 19.19 78.92 14.48
N ASP A 244 20.24 78.73 13.69
CA ASP A 244 20.93 79.77 12.90
C ASP A 244 22.39 79.37 12.65
N GLY A 245 22.75 79.22 11.37
CA GLY A 245 24.14 79.00 10.97
C GLY A 245 24.28 78.34 9.61
N ASN A 246 24.37 79.17 8.57
CA ASN A 246 24.80 78.80 7.23
C ASN A 246 26.06 77.90 7.24
N ALA A 247 25.95 76.72 6.63
CA ALA A 247 27.09 76.04 6.01
C ALA A 247 26.57 75.10 4.92
N ASP A 248 26.66 75.55 3.66
CA ASP A 248 26.65 74.66 2.50
C ASP A 248 27.82 73.67 2.64
N VAL A 249 27.53 72.46 3.11
CA VAL A 249 28.43 71.31 2.96
C VAL A 249 27.92 70.50 1.78
N VAL A 250 28.43 70.85 0.60
CA VAL A 250 28.40 69.99 -0.58
C VAL A 250 29.21 68.74 -0.25
N LEU A 251 28.53 67.65 0.15
CA LEU A 251 29.13 66.33 0.23
C LEU A 251 29.41 65.86 -1.20
N GLN A 252 30.65 66.03 -1.66
CA GLN A 252 31.11 65.32 -2.85
C GLN A 252 31.22 63.82 -2.53
N PRO A 253 30.65 62.94 -3.37
CA PRO A 253 30.80 61.50 -3.19
C PRO A 253 32.26 61.10 -3.49
N MET A 254 32.98 60.63 -2.47
CA MET A 254 34.32 60.09 -2.59
C MET A 254 34.31 58.78 -3.41
N PRO A 255 34.90 58.72 -4.62
CA PRO A 255 34.81 57.55 -5.52
C PRO A 255 35.68 56.35 -5.09
N ALA A 256 36.57 56.52 -4.09
CA ALA A 256 37.46 55.47 -3.63
C ALA A 256 36.74 54.41 -2.76
N ALA A 257 35.85 54.83 -1.86
CA ALA A 257 35.14 53.92 -0.95
C ALA A 257 34.10 53.02 -1.65
N ALA A 258 33.58 53.43 -2.81
CA ALA A 258 32.61 52.64 -3.57
C ALA A 258 33.24 51.42 -4.27
N LYS A 259 34.53 51.49 -4.63
CA LYS A 259 35.25 50.35 -5.24
C LYS A 259 35.52 49.25 -4.21
N ASP A 260 35.81 49.62 -2.97
CA ASP A 260 36.07 48.66 -1.88
C ASP A 260 34.80 47.91 -1.48
N VAL A 261 33.64 48.59 -1.43
CA VAL A 261 32.35 47.92 -1.15
C VAL A 261 31.97 46.95 -2.25
N GLN A 262 32.16 47.31 -3.52
CA GLN A 262 31.91 46.41 -4.65
C GLN A 262 32.83 45.18 -4.65
N GLN A 263 34.10 45.35 -4.27
CA GLN A 263 35.03 44.23 -4.13
C GLN A 263 34.65 43.30 -2.97
N ILE A 264 34.24 43.85 -1.83
CA ILE A 264 33.79 43.07 -0.66
C ILE A 264 32.51 42.30 -0.99
N GLU A 265 31.54 42.92 -1.68
CA GLU A 265 30.31 42.22 -2.10
C GLU A 265 30.60 41.11 -3.12
N ALA A 266 31.56 41.31 -4.03
CA ALA A 266 31.97 40.30 -4.99
C ALA A 266 32.66 39.11 -4.30
N GLN A 267 33.54 39.37 -3.33
CA GLN A 267 34.18 38.32 -2.52
C GLN A 267 33.15 37.53 -1.71
N LEU A 268 32.19 38.21 -1.09
CA LEU A 268 31.13 37.54 -0.32
C LEU A 268 30.26 36.64 -1.22
N ARG A 269 29.91 37.10 -2.43
CA ARG A 269 29.17 36.27 -3.41
C ARG A 269 29.99 35.05 -3.83
N GLN A 270 31.27 35.21 -4.10
CA GLN A 270 32.15 34.11 -4.49
C GLN A 270 32.29 33.08 -3.36
N GLU A 271 32.42 33.50 -2.11
CA GLU A 271 32.45 32.61 -0.95
C GLU A 271 31.13 31.87 -0.75
N GLN A 272 30.00 32.56 -0.95
CA GLN A 272 28.66 31.94 -0.88
C GLN A 272 28.48 30.88 -1.98
N GLU A 273 28.88 31.18 -3.22
CA GLU A 273 28.82 30.24 -4.34
C GLU A 273 29.70 29.01 -4.09
N GLN A 274 30.93 29.21 -3.60
CA GLN A 274 31.82 28.10 -3.24
C GLN A 274 31.25 27.27 -2.09
N SER A 275 30.63 27.91 -1.08
CA SER A 275 29.97 27.19 0.00
C SER A 275 28.79 26.36 -0.49
N GLN A 276 27.98 26.90 -1.39
CA GLN A 276 26.87 26.17 -2.02
C GLN A 276 27.39 25.00 -2.87
N GLN A 277 28.45 25.20 -3.66
CA GLN A 277 29.07 24.13 -4.45
C GLN A 277 29.61 23.01 -3.56
N ARG A 278 30.29 23.34 -2.45
CA ARG A 278 30.75 22.33 -1.47
C ARG A 278 29.59 21.53 -0.87
N GLN A 279 28.48 22.20 -0.52
CA GLN A 279 27.29 21.52 -0.01
C GLN A 279 26.64 20.60 -1.07
N LEU A 280 26.57 21.05 -2.33
CA LEU A 280 26.06 20.23 -3.43
C LEU A 280 26.95 19.00 -3.69
N GLN A 281 28.27 19.17 -3.67
CA GLN A 281 29.22 18.07 -3.82
C GLN A 281 29.09 17.05 -2.67
N GLN A 282 29.01 17.51 -1.42
CA GLN A 282 28.79 16.64 -0.26
C GLN A 282 27.46 15.86 -0.38
N ARG A 283 26.39 16.54 -0.83
CA ARG A 283 25.09 15.89 -1.06
C ARG A 283 25.16 14.86 -2.18
N GLN A 284 25.86 15.15 -3.27
CA GLN A 284 26.06 14.20 -4.36
C GLN A 284 26.86 12.97 -3.92
N GLN A 285 27.92 13.16 -3.13
CA GLN A 285 28.72 12.05 -2.58
C GLN A 285 27.88 11.18 -1.63
N MET A 286 27.07 11.79 -0.77
CA MET A 286 26.17 11.06 0.12
C MET A 286 25.13 10.25 -0.66
N LEU A 287 24.53 10.84 -1.70
CA LEU A 287 23.57 10.14 -2.56
C LEU A 287 24.24 8.98 -3.33
N GLN A 288 25.46 9.18 -3.84
CA GLN A 288 26.22 8.10 -4.48
C GLN A 288 26.51 6.96 -3.51
N ALA A 289 26.91 7.26 -2.27
CA ALA A 289 27.14 6.24 -1.25
C ALA A 289 25.84 5.48 -0.90
N GLN A 290 24.70 6.17 -0.80
CA GLN A 290 23.40 5.53 -0.58
C GLN A 290 23.00 4.61 -1.75
N ILE A 291 23.20 5.05 -2.99
CA ILE A 291 22.92 4.23 -4.18
C ILE A 291 23.80 2.97 -4.17
N GLN A 292 25.09 3.10 -3.86
CA GLN A 292 25.99 1.95 -3.75
C GLN A 292 25.54 0.98 -2.65
N GLN A 293 25.10 1.49 -1.49
CA GLN A 293 24.59 0.64 -0.41
C GLN A 293 23.33 -0.11 -0.81
N ILE A 294 22.39 0.55 -1.50
CA ILE A 294 21.17 -0.09 -2.01
C ILE A 294 21.52 -1.17 -3.05
N GLN A 295 22.46 -0.89 -3.96
CA GLN A 295 22.91 -1.87 -4.95
C GLN A 295 23.53 -3.10 -4.29
N GLN A 296 24.38 -2.90 -3.27
CA GLN A 296 24.97 -4.01 -2.52
C GLN A 296 23.91 -4.85 -1.79
N GLN A 297 22.91 -4.20 -1.17
CA GLN A 297 21.79 -4.91 -0.54
C GLN A 297 20.97 -5.72 -1.54
N GLN A 298 20.72 -5.17 -2.74
CA GLN A 298 20.02 -5.89 -3.80
C GLN A 298 20.81 -7.12 -4.27
N GLN A 299 22.13 -7.00 -4.44
CA GLN A 299 22.98 -8.13 -4.81
C GLN A 299 22.94 -9.23 -3.74
N GLN A 300 23.08 -8.87 -2.46
CA GLN A 300 22.98 -9.83 -1.35
C GLN A 300 21.62 -10.54 -1.32
N MET A 301 20.54 -9.80 -1.56
CA MET A 301 19.19 -10.38 -1.61
C MET A 301 19.04 -11.35 -2.79
N GLN A 302 19.56 -11.00 -3.97
CA GLN A 302 19.56 -11.89 -5.14
C GLN A 302 20.35 -13.18 -4.88
N GLU A 303 21.50 -13.08 -4.23
CA GLU A 303 22.30 -14.25 -3.83
C GLU A 303 21.56 -15.14 -2.83
N GLN A 304 20.87 -14.55 -1.85
CA GLN A 304 20.05 -15.29 -0.89
C GLN A 304 18.92 -16.05 -1.58
N VAL A 305 18.19 -15.40 -2.49
CA VAL A 305 17.12 -16.05 -3.27
C VAL A 305 17.69 -17.19 -4.12
N ARG A 306 18.82 -16.96 -4.79
CA ARG A 306 19.49 -18.00 -5.60
C ARG A 306 19.90 -19.21 -4.74
N MET A 307 20.44 -18.97 -3.54
CA MET A 307 20.82 -20.04 -2.62
C MET A 307 19.61 -20.81 -2.10
N ALA A 308 18.50 -20.13 -1.78
CA ALA A 308 17.26 -20.78 -1.37
C ALA A 308 16.70 -21.70 -2.48
N GLN A 309 16.69 -21.22 -3.73
CA GLN A 309 16.26 -22.01 -4.90
C GLN A 309 17.14 -23.25 -5.11
N LEU A 310 18.46 -23.13 -4.93
CA LEU A 310 19.38 -24.27 -5.03
C LEU A 310 19.15 -25.29 -3.92
N LEU A 311 18.85 -24.84 -2.70
CA LEU A 311 18.52 -25.72 -1.58
C LEU A 311 17.23 -26.51 -1.88
N GLU A 312 16.20 -25.84 -2.36
CA GLU A 312 14.91 -26.46 -2.72
C GLU A 312 15.08 -27.48 -3.85
N LEU A 313 15.85 -27.15 -4.89
CA LEU A 313 16.16 -28.08 -5.97
C LEU A 313 16.91 -29.33 -5.47
N ASN A 314 17.85 -29.16 -4.53
CA ASN A 314 18.56 -30.28 -3.93
C ASN A 314 17.64 -31.16 -3.07
N GLN A 315 16.70 -30.58 -2.33
CA GLN A 315 15.70 -31.32 -1.57
C GLN A 315 14.79 -32.14 -2.50
N LEU A 316 14.34 -31.55 -3.61
CA LEU A 316 13.52 -32.24 -4.61
C LEU A 316 14.27 -33.43 -5.25
N ARG A 317 15.56 -33.24 -5.60
CA ARG A 317 16.39 -34.34 -6.11
C ARG A 317 16.54 -35.47 -5.09
N LEU A 318 16.72 -35.14 -3.81
CA LEU A 318 16.80 -36.12 -2.74
C LEU A 318 15.50 -36.91 -2.59
N GLN A 319 14.36 -36.21 -2.57
CA GLN A 319 13.03 -36.85 -2.52
C GLN A 319 12.80 -37.77 -3.72
N GLN A 320 13.17 -37.33 -4.92
CA GLN A 320 13.05 -38.15 -6.13
C GLN A 320 13.91 -39.42 -6.04
N SER A 321 15.13 -39.31 -5.53
CA SER A 321 16.02 -40.46 -5.32
C SER A 321 15.44 -41.45 -4.30
N GLN A 322 14.91 -40.95 -3.18
CA GLN A 322 14.25 -41.79 -2.17
C GLN A 322 13.01 -42.50 -2.74
N LEU A 323 12.20 -41.81 -3.53
CA LEU A 323 11.03 -42.41 -4.19
C LEU A 323 11.45 -43.52 -5.16
N GLN A 324 12.50 -43.31 -5.95
CA GLN A 324 13.04 -44.34 -6.84
C GLN A 324 13.54 -45.56 -6.07
N GLN A 325 14.22 -45.36 -4.94
CA GLN A 325 14.64 -46.47 -4.08
C GLN A 325 13.45 -47.24 -3.50
N ALA A 326 12.42 -46.54 -3.03
CA ALA A 326 11.20 -47.16 -2.51
C ALA A 326 10.47 -47.98 -3.60
N GLN A 327 10.38 -47.45 -4.83
CA GLN A 327 9.82 -48.18 -5.97
C GLN A 327 10.60 -49.46 -6.30
N GLN A 328 11.93 -49.39 -6.29
CA GLN A 328 12.78 -50.57 -6.50
C GLN A 328 12.57 -51.63 -5.41
N GLN A 329 12.47 -51.21 -4.14
CA GLN A 329 12.20 -52.11 -3.02
C GLN A 329 10.83 -52.78 -3.14
N MET A 330 9.79 -52.01 -3.51
CA MET A 330 8.44 -52.56 -3.73
C MET A 330 8.42 -53.58 -4.88
N MET A 331 9.08 -53.27 -6.00
CA MET A 331 9.19 -54.21 -7.13
C MET A 331 9.91 -55.49 -6.71
N PHE A 332 11.00 -55.38 -5.95
CA PHE A 332 11.74 -56.54 -5.44
C PHE A 332 10.88 -57.38 -4.48
N GLN A 333 10.12 -56.74 -3.60
CA GLN A 333 9.20 -57.43 -2.69
C GLN A 333 8.09 -58.17 -3.46
N GLN A 334 7.52 -57.56 -4.50
CA GLN A 334 6.56 -58.22 -5.39
C GLN A 334 7.16 -59.44 -6.08
N GLN A 335 8.40 -59.34 -6.58
CA GLN A 335 9.09 -60.48 -7.19
C GLN A 335 9.30 -61.62 -6.20
N GLN A 336 9.68 -61.30 -4.95
CA GLN A 336 9.81 -62.30 -3.89
C GLN A 336 8.48 -62.97 -3.56
N GLN A 337 7.41 -62.20 -3.42
CA GLN A 337 6.07 -62.73 -3.17
C GLN A 337 5.61 -63.64 -4.32
N HIS A 338 5.78 -63.19 -5.57
CA HIS A 338 5.46 -64.00 -6.74
C HIS A 338 6.26 -65.31 -6.76
N HIS A 339 7.56 -65.25 -6.45
CA HIS A 339 8.41 -66.45 -6.36
C HIS A 339 7.94 -67.41 -5.25
N GLN A 340 7.55 -66.89 -4.07
CA GLN A 340 7.01 -67.70 -2.99
C GLN A 340 5.68 -68.37 -3.37
N VAL A 341 4.78 -67.66 -4.04
CA VAL A 341 3.51 -68.22 -4.55
C VAL A 341 3.79 -69.33 -5.56
N MET A 342 4.74 -69.12 -6.48
CA MET A 342 5.13 -70.14 -7.47
C MET A 342 5.73 -71.39 -6.79
N GLN A 343 6.57 -71.23 -5.77
CA GLN A 343 7.10 -72.36 -4.99
C GLN A 343 6.00 -73.11 -4.20
N ARG A 344 5.02 -72.40 -3.62
CA ARG A 344 3.88 -73.04 -2.95
C ARG A 344 3.08 -73.89 -3.93
N ASN A 345 2.79 -73.36 -5.11
CA ASN A 345 2.01 -74.05 -6.15
C ASN A 345 2.72 -75.31 -6.69
N THR A 346 4.05 -75.32 -6.77
CA THR A 346 4.81 -76.52 -7.21
C THR A 346 4.96 -77.58 -6.12
N SER A 347 4.82 -77.21 -4.84
CA SER A 347 4.85 -78.14 -3.69
C SER A 347 3.48 -78.73 -3.32
N ALA A 348 2.40 -78.28 -3.96
CA ALA A 348 1.04 -78.75 -3.67
C ALA A 348 0.82 -80.18 -4.18
N ASN A 349 0.48 -81.08 -3.26
CA ASN A 349 0.21 -82.51 -3.50
C ASN A 349 -1.00 -82.69 -4.44
N PRO A 350 -0.91 -83.44 -5.56
CA PRO A 350 -1.96 -83.50 -6.60
C PRO A 350 -3.24 -84.28 -6.20
N GLN A 351 -3.51 -84.50 -4.92
CA GLN A 351 -4.67 -85.25 -4.42
C GLN A 351 -5.69 -84.40 -3.64
N VAL A 352 -5.81 -83.11 -3.94
CA VAL A 352 -6.84 -82.26 -3.32
C VAL A 352 -7.99 -82.03 -4.29
N ASP A 353 -9.20 -82.35 -3.82
CA ASP A 353 -10.48 -82.20 -4.51
C ASP A 353 -10.61 -80.77 -5.11
N PRO A 354 -10.82 -80.63 -6.43
CA PRO A 354 -10.81 -79.32 -7.11
C PRO A 354 -11.83 -78.32 -6.54
N ASN A 355 -12.90 -78.79 -5.90
CA ASN A 355 -13.87 -77.90 -5.26
C ASN A 355 -13.40 -77.35 -3.90
N GLN A 356 -12.62 -78.11 -3.13
CA GLN A 356 -12.03 -77.63 -1.87
C GLN A 356 -10.89 -76.64 -2.13
N SER A 357 -10.03 -76.89 -3.12
CA SER A 357 -8.98 -75.94 -3.50
C SER A 357 -9.53 -74.61 -4.02
N ARG A 358 -10.67 -74.63 -4.72
CA ARG A 358 -11.29 -73.41 -5.25
C ARG A 358 -11.95 -72.57 -4.16
N LEU A 359 -12.55 -73.22 -3.15
CA LEU A 359 -13.09 -72.52 -1.99
C LEU A 359 -11.98 -71.93 -1.11
N ALA A 360 -10.89 -72.67 -0.92
CA ALA A 360 -9.72 -72.19 -0.18
C ALA A 360 -9.06 -70.99 -0.86
N MET A 361 -8.85 -71.04 -2.18
CA MET A 361 -8.33 -69.89 -2.95
C MET A 361 -9.25 -68.66 -2.88
N LEU A 362 -10.57 -68.84 -2.94
CA LEU A 362 -11.52 -67.73 -2.81
C LEU A 362 -11.54 -67.13 -1.40
N GLN A 363 -11.38 -67.96 -0.36
CA GLN A 363 -11.25 -67.49 1.02
C GLN A 363 -9.94 -66.76 1.26
N GLU A 364 -8.83 -67.25 0.71
CA GLU A 364 -7.52 -66.59 0.81
C GLU A 364 -7.51 -65.25 0.05
N ALA A 365 -8.08 -65.22 -1.16
CA ALA A 365 -8.25 -63.96 -1.92
C ALA A 365 -9.16 -62.96 -1.19
N ALA A 366 -10.22 -63.42 -0.53
CA ALA A 366 -11.08 -62.55 0.27
C ALA A 366 -10.36 -61.97 1.50
N GLN A 367 -9.49 -62.77 2.15
CA GLN A 367 -8.66 -62.30 3.26
C GLN A 367 -7.61 -61.28 2.80
N GLU A 368 -7.02 -61.48 1.63
CA GLU A 368 -6.04 -60.57 1.04
C GLU A 368 -6.67 -59.21 0.68
N VAL A 369 -7.87 -59.22 0.07
CA VAL A 369 -8.64 -57.99 -0.19
C VAL A 369 -9.00 -57.28 1.11
N HIS A 370 -9.40 -58.01 2.15
CA HIS A 370 -9.70 -57.42 3.45
C HIS A 370 -8.47 -56.79 4.11
N HIS A 371 -7.30 -57.44 4.01
CA HIS A 371 -6.04 -56.92 4.51
C HIS A 371 -5.60 -55.64 3.78
N LEU A 372 -5.71 -55.62 2.44
CA LEU A 372 -5.38 -54.44 1.64
C LEU A 372 -6.33 -53.27 1.91
N THR A 373 -7.62 -53.55 2.13
CA THR A 373 -8.62 -52.53 2.49
C THR A 373 -8.27 -51.89 3.83
N ARG A 374 -7.88 -52.69 4.82
CA ARG A 374 -7.46 -52.20 6.14
C ARG A 374 -6.17 -51.38 6.08
N GLN A 375 -5.19 -51.80 5.28
CA GLN A 375 -3.97 -51.02 5.07
C GLN A 375 -4.26 -49.66 4.41
N LEU A 376 -5.23 -49.61 3.49
CA LEU A 376 -5.67 -48.36 2.87
C LEU A 376 -6.39 -47.44 3.86
N GLU A 377 -7.24 -47.98 4.73
CA GLU A 377 -7.89 -47.24 5.82
C GLU A 377 -6.87 -46.67 6.82
N GLU A 378 -5.88 -47.47 7.22
CA GLU A 378 -4.79 -47.05 8.12
C GLU A 378 -3.91 -45.96 7.47
N ALA A 379 -3.55 -46.11 6.19
CA ALA A 379 -2.79 -45.09 5.45
C ALA A 379 -3.59 -43.78 5.28
N THR A 380 -4.90 -43.87 5.10
CA THR A 380 -5.82 -42.72 4.99
C THR A 380 -5.98 -42.01 6.35
N ALA A 381 -5.97 -42.76 7.46
CA ALA A 381 -6.03 -42.20 8.82
C ALA A 381 -4.73 -41.46 9.21
N VAL A 382 -3.56 -41.94 8.75
CA VAL A 382 -2.26 -41.26 8.97
C VAL A 382 -2.19 -39.93 8.20
N LEU A 383 -2.76 -39.87 6.99
CA LEU A 383 -2.85 -38.63 6.21
C LEU A 383 -3.82 -37.60 6.83
N SER A 384 -4.86 -38.06 7.54
CA SER A 384 -5.83 -37.18 8.21
C SER A 384 -5.30 -36.57 9.52
N THR A 385 -4.31 -37.21 10.15
CA THR A 385 -3.74 -36.76 11.44
C THR A 385 -2.46 -35.92 11.31
N GLN A 386 -1.91 -35.77 10.11
CA GLN A 386 -0.74 -34.90 9.85
C GLN A 386 -1.09 -33.53 9.23
N GLY A 387 -2.37 -33.15 9.21
CA GLY A 387 -2.84 -31.89 8.63
C GLY A 387 -2.96 -30.73 9.63
N LEU A 388 -1.94 -30.40 10.42
CA LEU A 388 -1.84 -29.11 11.12
C LEU A 388 -0.37 -28.72 11.38
N ALA A 389 0.31 -28.26 10.33
CA ALA A 389 1.38 -27.26 10.42
C ALA A 389 1.70 -26.73 9.01
N THR A 390 0.84 -25.86 8.48
CA THR A 390 1.22 -24.98 7.37
C THR A 390 0.99 -23.53 7.79
N GLU A 391 2.07 -22.91 8.27
CA GLU A 391 2.25 -21.48 8.10
C GLU A 391 2.34 -21.18 6.59
N GLY A 392 1.68 -20.11 6.15
CA GLY A 392 1.92 -19.49 4.83
C GLY A 392 0.99 -19.92 3.69
N SER A 393 -0.32 -19.66 3.81
CA SER A 393 -1.20 -19.61 2.64
C SER A 393 -1.23 -18.20 2.05
N VAL A 394 -0.58 -18.05 0.88
CA VAL A 394 -0.93 -17.03 -0.12
C VAL A 394 -1.99 -17.67 -1.03
N PRO A 395 -3.14 -17.04 -1.33
CA PRO A 395 -4.17 -17.70 -2.11
C PRO A 395 -3.85 -17.60 -3.61
N LEU A 396 -3.67 -18.74 -4.27
CA LEU A 396 -3.77 -18.89 -5.71
C LEU A 396 -5.23 -19.21 -6.05
N CYS A 397 -5.83 -18.29 -6.80
CA CYS A 397 -7.16 -18.38 -7.38
C CYS A 397 -7.17 -19.40 -8.54
N CYS A 398 -8.10 -20.37 -8.50
CA CYS A 398 -8.48 -21.17 -9.66
C CYS A 398 -9.99 -21.00 -9.88
N CYS A 399 -10.35 -20.15 -10.83
CA CYS A 399 -11.61 -20.23 -11.55
C CYS A 399 -11.34 -20.95 -12.88
N CYS A 400 -12.05 -22.05 -13.14
CA CYS A 400 -12.25 -22.57 -14.49
C CYS A 400 -13.71 -22.32 -14.88
N GLY A 401 -13.93 -21.76 -16.06
CA GLY A 401 -15.23 -21.52 -16.66
C GLY A 401 -15.05 -20.75 -17.97
N ASP A 402 -15.02 -21.50 -19.07
CA ASP A 402 -14.79 -21.17 -20.47
C ASP A 402 -15.32 -19.82 -20.99
N LEU A 403 -14.58 -19.21 -21.92
CA LEU A 403 -15.04 -18.95 -23.30
C LEU A 403 -13.93 -18.32 -24.15
N SER A 404 -13.82 -18.86 -25.35
CA SER A 404 -13.15 -18.33 -26.54
C SER A 404 -13.39 -16.84 -26.79
N GLY A 405 -12.32 -16.09 -27.13
CA GLY A 405 -12.46 -14.79 -27.78
C GLY A 405 -11.30 -13.82 -27.58
N LEU A 406 -10.45 -13.72 -28.61
CA LEU A 406 -9.85 -12.47 -29.11
C LEU A 406 -9.17 -11.53 -28.08
N CYS A 407 -7.83 -11.56 -28.07
CA CYS A 407 -7.03 -10.38 -27.71
C CYS A 407 -6.03 -10.08 -28.81
N SER A 408 -6.39 -9.10 -29.63
CA SER A 408 -5.45 -8.27 -30.38
C SER A 408 -4.72 -7.35 -29.41
N GLY A 409 -3.39 -7.30 -29.50
CA GLY A 409 -2.58 -6.23 -28.94
C GLY A 409 -1.40 -5.96 -29.89
N PRO A 410 -1.16 -4.71 -30.34
CA PRO A 410 0.11 -4.32 -30.96
C PRO A 410 1.15 -4.21 -29.81
N GLY A 411 2.45 -4.42 -29.97
CA GLY A 411 3.30 -4.40 -31.14
C GLY A 411 4.57 -3.63 -30.73
N GLN A 412 5.73 -4.28 -30.83
CA GLN A 412 6.98 -3.77 -31.45
C GLN A 412 8.21 -4.47 -30.85
N GLY A 413 8.99 -5.09 -31.74
CA GLY A 413 10.24 -5.77 -31.45
C GLY A 413 10.72 -6.50 -32.70
N LEU A 414 11.35 -5.74 -33.59
CA LEU A 414 11.87 -6.11 -34.91
C LEU A 414 12.79 -7.34 -34.89
N SER A 415 12.59 -8.29 -35.81
CA SER A 415 13.68 -8.88 -36.60
C SER A 415 13.15 -9.73 -37.75
N GLN A 416 13.82 -9.57 -38.89
CA GLN A 416 13.50 -10.01 -40.24
C GLN A 416 13.53 -11.53 -40.42
N SER A 417 12.67 -12.08 -41.29
CA SER A 417 13.06 -12.69 -42.59
C SER A 417 12.13 -13.83 -43.05
N ALA A 418 11.86 -13.78 -44.36
CA ALA A 418 11.54 -14.87 -45.29
C ALA A 418 10.22 -15.66 -45.15
N SER A 419 9.33 -15.37 -46.09
CA SER A 419 8.14 -16.10 -46.55
C SER A 419 8.48 -17.39 -47.33
N MET A 420 7.72 -18.46 -47.13
CA MET A 420 6.92 -19.19 -48.15
C MET A 420 6.10 -20.33 -47.50
N PRO A 421 4.92 -20.71 -48.05
CA PRO A 421 3.91 -21.52 -47.37
C PRO A 421 3.89 -22.99 -47.82
N ALA A 422 3.40 -23.88 -46.96
CA ALA A 422 2.98 -25.23 -47.35
C ALA A 422 1.53 -25.50 -46.90
N ALA A 423 0.74 -25.99 -47.86
CA ALA A 423 -0.68 -26.30 -47.77
C ALA A 423 -0.98 -27.55 -46.90
N PRO A 424 -2.25 -27.75 -46.48
CA PRO A 424 -2.64 -28.82 -45.57
C PRO A 424 -2.99 -30.11 -46.31
N LEU A 425 -2.77 -31.26 -45.66
CA LEU A 425 -3.39 -32.52 -46.03
C LEU A 425 -4.27 -33.01 -44.88
N SER A 426 -5.56 -33.02 -45.18
CA SER A 426 -6.63 -33.70 -44.48
C SER A 426 -6.59 -35.21 -44.72
N ASP A 427 -7.20 -35.94 -43.78
CA ASP A 427 -7.75 -37.30 -43.90
C ASP A 427 -6.70 -38.43 -44.03
N LEU A 428 -6.79 -39.56 -43.32
CA LEU A 428 -7.95 -40.43 -43.19
C LEU A 428 -7.72 -41.49 -42.09
N VAL A 429 -8.85 -41.93 -41.54
CA VAL A 429 -9.11 -42.94 -40.51
C VAL A 429 -8.82 -44.40 -40.98
N ARG A 430 -8.66 -45.31 -39.98
CA ARG A 430 -8.56 -46.80 -40.03
C ARG A 430 -7.18 -47.35 -40.39
N SER A 431 -6.65 -48.39 -39.75
CA SER A 431 -7.23 -49.53 -39.04
C SER A 431 -6.14 -50.25 -38.23
N LEU A 432 -6.51 -50.76 -37.06
CA LEU A 432 -5.80 -51.87 -36.37
C LEU A 432 -5.66 -53.08 -37.31
N PRO A 433 -4.62 -53.92 -37.15
CA PRO A 433 -4.80 -55.09 -36.29
C PRO A 433 -3.58 -55.47 -35.44
N VAL A 434 -3.92 -56.01 -34.26
CA VAL A 434 -3.36 -57.16 -33.55
C VAL A 434 -2.06 -57.76 -34.11
N SER A 435 -1.01 -57.71 -33.29
CA SER A 435 -0.22 -58.88 -32.82
C SER A 435 0.52 -58.50 -31.54
#